data_AF-A0A177EEF2-F1
#
_entry.id   AF-A0A177EEF2-F1
#
_cell.length_a   1.000
_cell.length_b   1.000
_cell.length_c   1.000
_cell.angle_alpha   90.00
_cell.angle_beta   90.00
_cell.angle_gamma   90.00
#
_symmetry.space_group_name_H-M   'P 1'
#
loop_
_entity.id
_entity.type
_entity.pdbx_description
1 polymer ?
#
loop_
_entity_poly.entity_id
_entity_poly.type
_entity_poly.pdbx_seq_one_letter_code
_entity_poly.pdbx_strand_id
1 'polypeptide(L)'
;MPNTKEKLSTEFLRYAVSTGVFGMGMSLGVQSPAALMNIHSARIFLTIQDVKEQWTYSGMDLPRALTSVGSVLSSSVILVSGYSRAARVTESAYLAMEAFCKLEQWVNIWKVKRAQSAPSNQLMAIYSKASFSAVISVVELLSFMFSIWPVYFLANVLKGSHFIYTTLYGLFKNSSQNSGTGKKKIDMLISACFKQ
;
A
#
# COMPACT_ATOMS: atom_id res chain seq x y z
N MET A 1 -20.00 -17.21 -8.63
CA MET A 1 -18.63 -17.16 -8.07
C MET A 1 -18.24 -15.70 -7.92
N PRO A 2 -18.08 -15.17 -6.69
CA PRO A 2 -17.65 -13.80 -6.48
C PRO A 2 -16.24 -13.60 -7.06
N ASN A 3 -16.03 -12.47 -7.70
CA ASN A 3 -14.87 -12.21 -8.55
C ASN A 3 -13.63 -12.01 -7.66
N THR A 4 -12.58 -12.82 -7.83
CA THR A 4 -11.39 -12.84 -6.96
C THR A 4 -10.72 -11.46 -6.80
N LYS A 5 -10.83 -10.63 -7.84
CA LYS A 5 -10.35 -9.24 -7.86
C LYS A 5 -11.12 -8.32 -6.90
N GLU A 6 -12.40 -8.61 -6.68
CA GLU A 6 -13.28 -7.83 -5.80
C GLU A 6 -12.94 -8.10 -4.33
N LYS A 7 -12.69 -9.36 -3.98
CA LYS A 7 -12.23 -9.78 -2.65
C LYS A 7 -10.87 -9.18 -2.28
N LEU A 8 -9.96 -9.04 -3.25
CA LEU A 8 -8.66 -8.42 -3.03
C LEU A 8 -8.78 -6.91 -2.71
N SER A 9 -9.66 -6.19 -3.41
CA SER A 9 -9.86 -4.76 -3.16
C SER A 9 -10.41 -4.48 -1.75
N THR A 10 -11.28 -5.36 -1.24
CA THR A 10 -11.84 -5.25 0.10
C THR A 10 -10.83 -5.58 1.19
N GLU A 11 -9.97 -6.58 0.98
CA GLU A 11 -8.91 -6.91 1.94
C GLU A 11 -7.85 -5.81 2.00
N PHE A 12 -7.49 -5.21 0.87
CA PHE A 12 -6.54 -4.10 0.82
C PHE A 12 -7.07 -2.84 1.51
N LEU A 13 -8.37 -2.55 1.32
CA LEU A 13 -9.05 -1.48 2.03
C LEU A 13 -9.07 -1.75 3.54
N ARG A 14 -9.39 -2.97 3.96
CA ARG A 14 -9.33 -3.39 5.36
C ARG A 14 -7.94 -3.20 5.94
N TYR A 15 -6.89 -3.55 5.22
CA TYR A 15 -5.51 -3.33 5.65
C TYR A 15 -5.15 -1.85 5.77
N ALA A 16 -5.53 -1.02 4.78
CA ALA A 16 -5.25 0.43 4.82
C ALA A 16 -5.98 1.12 5.99
N VAL A 17 -7.27 0.80 6.19
CA VAL A 17 -8.07 1.31 7.31
C VAL A 17 -7.50 0.82 8.64
N SER A 18 -7.15 -0.47 8.74
CA SER A 18 -6.64 -1.05 9.99
C SER A 18 -5.26 -0.49 10.36
N THR A 19 -4.37 -0.30 9.38
CA THR A 19 -3.06 0.35 9.59
C THR A 19 -3.24 1.80 10.06
N GLY A 20 -4.23 2.52 9.51
CA GLY A 20 -4.61 3.84 10.00
C GLY A 20 -5.10 3.79 11.45
N VAL A 21 -6.08 2.94 11.76
CA VAL A 21 -6.62 2.79 13.11
C VAL A 21 -5.54 2.41 14.12
N PHE A 22 -4.51 1.65 13.72
CA PHE A 22 -3.35 1.37 14.56
C PHE A 22 -2.45 2.58 14.80
N GLY A 23 -2.15 3.37 13.77
CA GLY A 23 -1.44 4.64 13.95
C GLY A 23 -2.16 5.57 14.93
N MET A 24 -3.49 5.58 14.89
CA MET A 24 -4.36 6.30 15.83
C MET A 24 -4.36 5.68 17.24
N GLY A 25 -4.40 4.35 17.35
CA GLY A 25 -4.30 3.65 18.63
C GLY A 25 -2.97 3.95 19.32
N MET A 26 -1.86 3.86 18.59
CA MET A 26 -0.53 4.17 19.11
C MET A 26 -0.37 5.64 19.50
N SER A 27 -0.95 6.58 18.75
CA SER A 27 -0.92 8.00 19.12
C SER A 27 -1.74 8.33 20.37
N LEU A 28 -2.78 7.52 20.65
CA LEU A 28 -3.60 7.62 21.86
C LEU A 28 -3.11 6.72 23.01
N GLY A 29 -1.98 6.03 22.86
CA GLY A 29 -1.44 5.10 23.86
C GLY A 29 -2.23 3.79 24.00
N VAL A 30 -3.19 3.52 23.11
CA VAL A 30 -4.02 2.31 23.09
C VAL A 30 -3.29 1.21 22.31
N GLN A 31 -2.82 0.20 23.03
CA GLN A 31 -2.19 -0.98 22.45
C GLN A 31 -3.14 -2.17 22.55
N SER A 32 -3.83 -2.51 21.45
CA SER A 32 -4.67 -3.72 21.38
C SER A 32 -3.93 -4.84 20.64
N PRO A 33 -3.59 -5.96 21.31
CA PRO A 33 -2.97 -7.12 20.68
C PRO A 33 -3.83 -7.70 19.53
N ALA A 34 -5.16 -7.64 19.65
CA ALA A 34 -6.07 -8.11 18.62
C ALA A 34 -6.02 -7.24 17.35
N ALA A 35 -5.86 -5.92 17.50
CA ALA A 35 -5.69 -5.02 16.37
C ALA A 35 -4.36 -5.29 15.65
N LEU A 36 -3.27 -5.47 16.41
CA LEU A 36 -1.95 -5.83 15.90
C LEU A 36 -2.00 -7.13 15.07
N MET A 37 -2.65 -8.17 15.61
CA MET A 37 -2.85 -9.46 14.94
C MET A 37 -3.59 -9.31 13.60
N ASN A 38 -4.70 -8.57 13.59
CA ASN A 38 -5.50 -8.40 12.38
C ASN A 38 -4.76 -7.65 11.27
N ILE A 39 -3.99 -6.61 11.62
CA ILE A 39 -3.26 -5.78 10.65
C ILE A 39 -2.13 -6.56 9.99
N HIS A 40 -1.29 -7.21 10.79
CA HIS A 40 -0.12 -7.90 10.27
C HIS A 40 -0.51 -9.20 9.56
N SER A 41 -1.59 -9.87 9.99
CA SER A 41 -2.14 -11.00 9.25
C SER A 41 -2.69 -10.57 7.89
N ALA A 42 -3.45 -9.47 7.83
CA ALA A 42 -3.95 -8.93 6.57
C ALA A 42 -2.80 -8.51 5.63
N ARG A 43 -1.73 -7.89 6.16
CA ARG A 43 -0.53 -7.55 5.38
C ARG A 43 0.07 -8.79 4.73
N ILE A 44 0.29 -9.84 5.50
CA ILE A 44 0.87 -11.10 5.00
C ILE A 44 0.02 -11.69 3.88
N PHE A 45 -1.30 -11.82 4.08
CA PHE A 45 -2.19 -12.39 3.06
C PHE A 45 -2.20 -11.58 1.76
N LEU A 46 -2.28 -10.25 1.88
CA LEU A 46 -2.28 -9.36 0.73
C LEU A 46 -0.96 -9.39 -0.03
N THR A 47 0.16 -9.37 0.67
CA THR A 47 1.48 -9.43 0.05
C THR A 47 1.70 -10.76 -0.67
N ILE A 48 1.29 -11.89 -0.05
CA ILE A 48 1.36 -13.21 -0.70
C ILE A 48 0.50 -13.25 -1.96
N GLN A 49 -0.71 -12.67 -1.91
CA GLN A 49 -1.58 -12.63 -3.06
C GLN A 49 -1.01 -11.75 -4.19
N ASP A 50 -0.46 -10.58 -3.87
CA ASP A 50 0.18 -9.70 -4.86
C ASP A 50 1.39 -10.38 -5.52
N VAL A 51 2.22 -11.07 -4.74
CA VAL A 51 3.33 -11.90 -5.26
C VAL A 51 2.82 -12.97 -6.20
N LYS A 52 1.76 -13.70 -5.82
CA LYS A 52 1.16 -14.74 -6.65
C LYS A 52 0.64 -14.18 -7.97
N GLU A 53 -0.09 -13.06 -7.93
CA GLU A 53 -0.64 -12.43 -9.13
C GLU A 53 0.47 -11.94 -10.06
N GLN A 54 1.51 -11.29 -9.52
CA GLN A 54 2.63 -10.80 -10.32
C GLN A 54 3.46 -11.92 -10.93
N TRP A 55 3.74 -12.97 -10.16
CA TRP A 55 4.41 -14.17 -10.66
C TRP A 55 3.66 -14.80 -11.83
N THR A 56 2.33 -14.80 -11.75
CA THR A 56 1.46 -15.42 -12.77
C THR A 56 1.34 -14.57 -14.04
N TYR A 57 1.32 -13.24 -13.92
CA TYR A 57 0.92 -12.35 -15.03
C TYR A 57 2.01 -11.46 -15.61
N SER A 58 3.12 -11.22 -14.90
CA SER A 58 4.08 -10.18 -15.31
C SER A 58 5.54 -10.53 -15.06
N GLY A 59 5.82 -11.64 -14.35
CA GLY A 59 7.15 -11.92 -13.82
C GLY A 59 7.46 -11.04 -12.61
N MET A 60 8.26 -11.55 -11.68
CA MET A 60 8.59 -10.84 -10.45
C MET A 60 10.00 -10.24 -10.51
N ASP A 61 10.09 -8.92 -10.41
CA ASP A 61 11.37 -8.22 -10.31
C ASP A 61 12.02 -8.44 -8.95
N LEU A 62 13.35 -8.62 -8.92
CA LEU A 62 14.14 -8.82 -7.70
C LEU A 62 13.88 -7.79 -6.58
N PRO A 63 13.89 -6.46 -6.81
CA PRO A 63 13.60 -5.49 -5.75
C PRO A 63 12.18 -5.61 -5.19
N ARG A 64 11.24 -6.10 -6.02
CA ARG A 64 9.84 -6.28 -5.63
C ARG A 64 9.63 -7.58 -4.84
N ALA A 65 10.36 -8.63 -5.22
CA ALA A 65 10.45 -9.86 -4.43
C ALA A 65 11.00 -9.58 -3.04
N LEU A 66 12.11 -8.85 -2.96
CA LEU A 66 12.77 -8.50 -1.70
C LEU A 66 11.87 -7.70 -0.77
N THR A 67 11.21 -6.66 -1.30
CA THR A 67 10.26 -5.85 -0.52
C THR A 67 9.05 -6.65 -0.04
N SER A 68 8.52 -7.56 -0.87
CA SER A 68 7.42 -8.43 -0.49
C SER A 68 7.81 -9.41 0.63
N VAL A 69 8.97 -10.06 0.50
CA VAL A 69 9.51 -10.97 1.52
C VAL A 69 9.78 -10.22 2.82
N GLY A 70 10.39 -9.02 2.74
CA GLY A 70 10.63 -8.17 3.91
C GLY A 70 9.34 -7.78 4.63
N SER A 71 8.27 -7.50 3.88
CA SER A 71 6.96 -7.15 4.43
C SER A 71 6.33 -8.31 5.22
N VAL A 72 6.42 -9.51 4.66
CA VAL A 72 5.93 -10.75 5.29
C VAL A 72 6.76 -11.08 6.53
N LEU A 73 8.09 -11.01 6.43
CA LEU A 73 9.00 -11.26 7.56
C LEU A 73 8.77 -10.27 8.70
N SER A 74 8.68 -8.98 8.41
CA SER A 74 8.42 -7.97 9.43
C SER A 74 7.10 -8.20 10.15
N SER A 75 6.03 -8.45 9.39
CA SER A 75 4.71 -8.74 9.95
C SER A 75 4.72 -10.01 10.80
N SER A 76 5.46 -11.04 10.37
CA SER A 76 5.58 -12.30 11.11
C SER A 76 6.32 -12.10 12.44
N VAL A 77 7.40 -11.30 12.45
CA VAL A 77 8.12 -10.96 13.68
C VAL A 77 7.24 -10.16 14.65
N ILE A 78 6.41 -9.25 14.14
CA ILE A 78 5.47 -8.47 14.97
C ILE A 78 4.37 -9.36 15.56
N LEU A 79 3.86 -10.34 14.80
CA LEU A 79 2.87 -11.31 15.30
C LEU A 79 3.46 -12.21 16.40
N VAL A 80 4.71 -12.66 16.26
CA VAL A 80 5.34 -13.59 17.21
C VAL A 80 5.87 -12.86 18.45
N SER A 81 6.47 -11.69 18.28
CA SER A 81 7.15 -10.97 19.37
C SER A 81 6.34 -9.81 19.97
N GLY A 82 5.16 -9.50 19.41
CA GLY A 82 4.41 -8.29 19.74
C GLY A 82 5.16 -7.01 19.38
N TYR A 83 4.81 -5.90 20.03
CA TYR A 83 5.49 -4.61 19.83
C TYR A 83 6.82 -4.52 20.62
N SER A 84 7.75 -5.42 20.31
CA SER A 84 9.07 -5.54 20.94
C SER A 84 10.14 -4.64 20.28
N ARG A 85 11.33 -4.55 20.88
CA ARG A 85 12.49 -3.88 20.25
C ARG A 85 12.89 -4.57 18.94
N ALA A 86 12.81 -5.90 18.88
CA ALA A 86 13.10 -6.67 17.68
C ALA A 86 12.10 -6.34 16.56
N ALA A 87 10.80 -6.29 16.88
CA ALA A 87 9.75 -5.86 15.95
C ALA A 87 9.98 -4.46 15.39
N ARG A 88 10.41 -3.49 16.22
CA ARG A 88 10.75 -2.14 15.73
C ARG A 88 11.94 -2.14 14.79
N VAL A 89 12.98 -2.92 15.08
CA VAL A 89 14.16 -3.03 14.21
C VAL A 89 13.76 -3.67 12.88
N THR A 90 12.99 -4.76 12.90
CA THR A 90 12.57 -5.45 11.66
C THR A 90 11.64 -4.57 10.82
N GLU A 91 10.66 -3.89 11.42
CA GLU A 91 9.77 -2.97 10.69
C GLU A 91 10.53 -1.75 10.15
N SER A 92 11.47 -1.19 10.92
CA SER A 92 12.32 -0.10 10.42
C SER A 92 13.20 -0.54 9.25
N ALA A 93 13.78 -1.74 9.32
CA ALA A 93 14.58 -2.29 8.23
C ALA A 93 13.75 -2.54 6.97
N TYR A 94 12.52 -3.07 7.14
CA TYR A 94 11.57 -3.24 6.05
C TYR A 94 11.20 -1.89 5.42
N LEU A 95 10.79 -0.90 6.21
CA LEU A 95 10.43 0.43 5.73
C LEU A 95 11.61 1.13 5.05
N ALA A 96 12.83 0.92 5.53
CA ALA A 96 14.04 1.47 4.92
C ALA A 96 14.29 0.87 3.53
N MET A 97 14.14 -0.46 3.41
CA MET A 97 14.25 -1.14 2.12
C MET A 97 13.13 -0.70 1.16
N GLU A 98 11.88 -0.59 1.62
CA GLU A 98 10.75 -0.09 0.81
C GLU A 98 11.04 1.32 0.31
N ALA A 99 11.43 2.24 1.19
CA ALA A 99 11.76 3.62 0.84
C ALA A 99 12.91 3.70 -0.17
N PHE A 100 13.96 2.89 0.01
CA PHE A 100 15.09 2.83 -0.91
C PHE A 100 14.65 2.39 -2.32
N CYS A 101 13.91 1.28 -2.43
CA CYS A 101 13.41 0.81 -3.72
C CYS A 101 12.50 1.84 -4.41
N LYS A 102 11.65 2.54 -3.66
CA LYS A 102 10.77 3.60 -4.20
C LYS A 102 11.55 4.83 -4.66
N LEU A 103 12.59 5.22 -3.92
CA LEU A 103 13.49 6.30 -4.32
C LEU A 103 14.26 5.95 -5.58
N GLU A 104 14.79 4.74 -5.68
CA GLU A 104 15.51 4.27 -6.87
C GLU A 104 14.60 4.29 -8.12
N GLN A 105 13.37 3.77 -7.98
CA GLN A 105 12.35 3.84 -9.04
C GLN A 105 12.06 5.29 -9.45
N TRP A 106 11.89 6.18 -8.47
CA TRP A 106 11.65 7.59 -8.74
C TRP A 106 12.82 8.27 -9.46
N VAL A 107 14.06 8.00 -9.05
CA VAL A 107 15.28 8.53 -9.70
C VAL A 107 15.37 8.04 -11.14
N ASN A 108 15.07 6.77 -11.41
CA ASN A 108 15.09 6.22 -12.76
C ASN A 108 14.05 6.89 -13.66
N ILE A 109 12.81 7.08 -13.17
CA ILE A 109 11.76 7.79 -13.90
C ILE A 109 12.09 9.27 -14.09
N TRP A 110 12.71 9.91 -13.08
CA TRP A 110 13.16 11.29 -13.17
C TRP A 110 14.24 11.49 -14.25
N LYS A 111 15.20 10.57 -14.36
CA LYS A 111 16.20 10.57 -15.44
C LYS A 111 15.54 10.49 -16.82
N VAL A 112 14.58 9.58 -16.98
CA VAL A 112 13.82 9.44 -18.25
C VAL A 112 13.04 10.70 -18.57
N LYS A 113 12.35 11.29 -17.59
CA LYS A 113 11.63 12.56 -17.75
C LYS A 113 12.57 13.70 -18.17
N ARG A 114 13.75 13.79 -17.55
CA ARG A 114 14.75 14.83 -17.85
C ARG A 114 15.37 14.68 -19.24
N ALA A 115 15.48 13.46 -19.74
CA ALA A 115 16.00 13.18 -21.08
C ALA A 115 15.01 13.54 -22.21
N GLN A 116 13.74 13.79 -21.90
CA GLN A 116 12.73 14.17 -22.90
C GLN A 116 12.51 15.69 -22.93
N SER A 117 12.60 16.26 -24.13
CA SER A 117 12.33 17.68 -24.41
C SER A 117 10.85 18.06 -24.27
N ALA A 118 9.95 17.13 -24.57
CA ALA A 118 8.50 17.25 -24.35
C ALA A 118 7.93 15.95 -23.75
N PRO A 119 7.86 15.84 -22.42
CA PRO A 119 7.38 14.61 -21.77
C PRO A 119 5.89 14.39 -22.04
N SER A 120 5.52 13.16 -22.36
CA SER A 120 4.13 12.79 -22.61
C SER A 120 3.27 12.93 -21.35
N ASN A 121 1.95 13.17 -21.51
CA ASN A 121 1.00 13.19 -20.39
C ASN A 121 1.02 11.89 -19.56
N GLN A 122 1.31 10.76 -20.21
CA GLN A 122 1.46 9.47 -19.52
C GLN A 122 2.74 9.43 -18.66
N LEU A 123 3.86 9.93 -19.16
CA LEU A 123 5.10 9.98 -18.39
C LEU A 123 4.98 10.93 -17.20
N MET A 124 4.29 12.05 -17.36
CA MET A 124 4.00 12.98 -16.27
C MET A 124 3.14 12.35 -15.18
N ALA A 125 2.14 11.54 -15.56
CA ALA A 125 1.32 10.79 -14.62
C ALA A 125 2.14 9.71 -13.88
N ILE A 126 3.01 8.98 -14.57
CA ILE A 126 3.91 7.98 -13.96
C ILE A 126 4.87 8.66 -12.98
N TYR A 127 5.48 9.78 -13.38
CA TYR A 127 6.37 10.56 -12.53
C TYR A 127 5.67 11.09 -11.27
N SER A 128 4.44 11.61 -11.40
CA SER A 128 3.65 12.07 -10.25
C SER A 128 3.37 10.94 -9.26
N LYS A 129 2.94 9.77 -9.75
CA LYS A 129 2.71 8.59 -8.90
C LYS A 129 3.99 8.10 -8.21
N ALA A 130 5.10 8.05 -8.95
CA ALA A 130 6.40 7.66 -8.40
C ALA A 130 6.88 8.66 -7.34
N SER A 131 6.70 9.96 -7.58
CA SER A 131 7.07 11.02 -6.63
C SER A 131 6.26 10.92 -5.34
N PHE A 132 4.94 10.76 -5.45
CA PHE A 132 4.08 10.56 -4.29
C PHE A 132 4.48 9.30 -3.51
N SER A 133 4.70 8.17 -4.21
CA SER A 133 5.09 6.91 -3.57
C SER A 133 6.45 7.02 -2.86
N ALA A 134 7.43 7.71 -3.44
CA ALA A 134 8.74 7.91 -2.83
C ALA A 134 8.64 8.78 -1.57
N VAL A 135 7.97 9.93 -1.65
CA VAL A 135 7.81 10.86 -0.52
C VAL A 135 7.08 10.18 0.63
N ILE A 136 5.95 9.52 0.36
CA ILE A 136 5.17 8.85 1.40
C ILE A 136 5.99 7.74 2.08
N SER A 137 6.77 6.95 1.33
CA SER A 137 7.58 5.87 1.92
C SER A 137 8.69 6.41 2.82
N VAL A 138 9.30 7.55 2.45
CA VAL A 138 10.30 8.23 3.29
C VAL A 138 9.66 8.81 4.55
N VAL A 139 8.49 9.45 4.43
CA VAL A 139 7.76 9.99 5.58
C VAL A 139 7.33 8.87 6.52
N GLU A 140 6.85 7.74 5.99
CA GLU A 140 6.47 6.55 6.75
C GLU A 140 7.67 6.00 7.54
N LEU A 141 8.82 5.81 6.88
CA LEU A 141 10.07 5.39 7.51
C LEU A 141 10.50 6.32 8.64
N LEU A 142 10.65 7.62 8.37
CA LEU A 142 11.16 8.57 9.36
C LEU A 142 10.20 8.71 10.53
N SER A 143 8.89 8.75 10.26
CA SER A 143 7.88 8.83 11.31
C SER A 143 7.89 7.60 12.19
N PHE A 144 8.07 6.41 11.62
CA PHE A 144 8.20 5.18 12.39
C PHE A 144 9.48 5.16 13.23
N MET A 145 10.63 5.48 12.64
CA MET A 145 11.94 5.50 13.32
C MET A 145 11.95 6.47 14.50
N PHE A 146 11.41 7.67 14.33
CA PHE A 146 11.34 8.70 15.38
C PHE A 146 10.09 8.57 16.27
N SER A 147 9.27 7.53 16.08
CA SER A 147 8.04 7.32 16.84
C SER A 147 7.05 8.51 16.80
N ILE A 148 6.99 9.20 15.65
CA ILE A 148 6.07 10.31 15.40
C ILE A 148 4.74 9.74 14.88
N TRP A 149 3.98 9.12 15.79
CA TRP A 149 2.75 8.38 15.47
C TRP A 149 1.68 9.16 14.69
N PRO A 150 1.41 10.46 14.96
CA PRO A 150 0.43 11.22 14.18
C PRO A 150 0.82 11.38 12.71
N VAL A 151 2.11 11.55 12.42
CA VAL A 151 2.62 11.69 11.04
C VAL A 151 2.63 10.33 10.35
N TYR A 152 3.01 9.27 11.06
CA TYR A 152 2.91 7.90 10.57
C TYR A 152 1.47 7.52 10.20
N PHE A 153 0.50 7.89 11.04
CA PHE A 153 -0.92 7.73 10.75
C PHE A 153 -1.33 8.48 9.48
N LEU A 154 -1.00 9.77 9.39
CA LEU A 154 -1.34 10.60 8.24
C LEU A 154 -0.75 10.04 6.94
N ALA A 155 0.51 9.60 6.96
CA ALA A 155 1.17 8.98 5.81
C ALA A 155 0.42 7.73 5.33
N ASN A 156 -0.01 6.87 6.27
CA ASN A 156 -0.78 5.67 5.95
C ASN A 156 -2.18 5.96 5.41
N VAL A 157 -2.88 6.95 5.97
CA VAL A 157 -4.18 7.40 5.46
C VAL A 157 -4.05 7.97 4.05
N LEU A 158 -3.02 8.77 3.78
CA LEU A 158 -2.73 9.30 2.45
C LEU A 158 -2.38 8.19 1.45
N LYS A 159 -1.57 7.20 1.86
CA LYS A 159 -1.21 6.01 1.06
C LYS A 159 -2.48 5.23 0.67
N GLY A 160 -3.35 4.96 1.64
CA GLY A 160 -4.63 4.27 1.44
C GLY A 160 -5.59 5.06 0.55
N SER A 161 -5.77 6.35 0.82
CA SER A 161 -6.68 7.23 0.07
C SER A 161 -6.24 7.37 -1.39
N HIS A 162 -4.93 7.50 -1.65
CA HIS A 162 -4.39 7.53 -2.99
C HIS A 162 -4.65 6.20 -3.73
N PHE A 163 -4.48 5.06 -3.07
CA PHE A 163 -4.81 3.77 -3.66
C PHE A 163 -6.29 3.67 -4.04
N ILE A 164 -7.20 4.01 -3.12
CA ILE A 164 -8.65 4.01 -3.36
C ILE A 164 -8.99 4.90 -4.54
N TYR A 165 -8.47 6.12 -4.56
CA TYR A 165 -8.68 7.06 -5.65
C TYR A 165 -8.21 6.47 -6.99
N THR A 166 -7.01 5.89 -7.04
CA THR A 166 -6.49 5.31 -8.29
C THR A 166 -7.30 4.10 -8.77
N THR A 167 -7.77 3.25 -7.85
CA THR A 167 -8.59 2.08 -8.16
C THR A 167 -9.97 2.50 -8.65
N LEU A 168 -10.62 3.43 -7.95
CA LEU A 168 -11.91 4.00 -8.37
C LEU A 168 -11.77 4.68 -9.73
N TYR A 169 -10.77 5.53 -9.92
CA TYR A 169 -10.53 6.21 -11.19
C TYR A 169 -10.34 5.21 -12.35
N GLY A 170 -9.57 4.13 -12.13
CA GLY A 170 -9.41 3.05 -13.10
C GLY A 170 -10.74 2.34 -13.42
N LEU A 171 -11.56 2.07 -12.41
CA LEU A 171 -12.89 1.48 -12.58
C LEU A 171 -13.84 2.41 -13.33
N PHE A 172 -13.88 3.70 -13.01
CA PHE A 172 -14.70 4.70 -13.71
C PHE A 172 -14.28 4.87 -15.17
N LYS A 173 -12.97 4.92 -15.45
CA LYS A 173 -12.45 5.00 -16.82
C LYS A 173 -12.82 3.75 -17.64
N ASN A 174 -12.71 2.57 -17.05
CA ASN A 174 -13.11 1.31 -17.71
C ASN A 174 -14.64 1.18 -17.84
N SER A 175 -15.41 1.74 -16.91
CA SER A 175 -16.88 1.82 -16.98
C SER A 175 -17.35 2.73 -18.10
N SER A 176 -16.66 3.85 -18.32
CA SER A 176 -16.98 4.79 -19.39
C SER A 176 -16.78 4.16 -20.78
N GLN A 177 -15.83 3.23 -20.91
CA GLN A 177 -15.62 2.46 -22.15
C GLN A 177 -16.50 1.20 -22.28
N ASN A 178 -17.17 0.75 -21.21
CA ASN A 178 -18.01 -0.46 -21.21
C ASN A 178 -19.23 -0.24 -20.30
N SER A 179 -20.24 0.47 -20.83
CA SER A 179 -21.31 1.13 -20.04
C SER A 179 -22.21 0.18 -19.23
N GLY A 180 -22.27 -1.12 -19.58
CA GLY A 180 -23.13 -2.10 -18.91
C GLY A 180 -22.54 -2.75 -17.66
N THR A 181 -21.21 -2.90 -17.55
CA THR A 181 -20.58 -3.67 -16.46
C THR A 181 -19.87 -2.81 -15.43
N GLY A 182 -19.43 -1.61 -15.78
CA GLY A 182 -18.74 -0.74 -14.84
C GLY A 182 -19.66 -0.03 -13.85
N LYS A 183 -20.89 0.33 -14.26
CA LYS A 183 -21.91 0.91 -13.35
C LYS A 183 -22.27 -0.05 -12.22
N LYS A 184 -22.45 -1.34 -12.54
CA LYS A 184 -22.64 -2.42 -11.54
C LYS A 184 -21.48 -2.56 -10.56
N LYS A 185 -20.23 -2.41 -11.02
CA LYS A 185 -19.03 -2.50 -10.16
C LYS A 185 -18.92 -1.31 -9.20
N ILE A 186 -19.30 -0.12 -9.66
CA ILE A 186 -19.33 1.10 -8.84
C ILE A 186 -20.45 1.02 -7.79
N ASP A 187 -21.65 0.61 -8.20
CA ASP A 187 -22.77 0.41 -7.28
C ASP A 187 -22.49 -0.70 -6.26
N MET A 188 -21.77 -1.77 -6.64
CA MET A 188 -21.32 -2.81 -5.70
C MET A 188 -20.27 -2.29 -4.71
N LEU A 189 -19.31 -1.47 -5.13
CA LEU A 189 -18.29 -0.90 -4.25
C LEU A 189 -18.90 0.10 -3.25
N ILE A 190 -19.84 0.94 -3.72
CA ILE A 190 -20.61 1.84 -2.85
C ILE A 190 -21.49 1.02 -1.89
N SER A 191 -22.17 -0.01 -2.39
CA SER A 191 -22.98 -0.89 -1.54
C SER A 191 -22.15 -1.71 -0.53
N ALA A 192 -20.90 -2.06 -0.84
CA ALA A 192 -20.01 -2.76 0.08
C ALA A 192 -19.39 -1.82 1.13
N CYS A 193 -19.23 -0.53 0.80
CA CYS A 193 -18.75 0.49 1.73
C CYS A 193 -19.84 1.03 2.67
N PHE A 194 -21.12 0.98 2.28
CA PHE A 194 -22.20 1.67 3.00
C PHE A 194 -23.39 0.79 3.43
N LYS A 195 -23.39 -0.53 3.15
CA LYS A 195 -24.36 -1.41 3.80
C LYS A 195 -23.85 -1.86 5.17
N GLN A 196 -24.47 -1.30 6.21
CA GLN A 196 -24.63 -1.94 7.51
C GLN A 196 -25.39 -3.26 7.37
#